data_AF-A0AAW9AFT5-F1
#
_entry.id   AF-A0AAW9AFT5-F1
#
_cell.length_a   1.000
_cell.length_b   1.000
_cell.length_c   1.000
_cell.angle_alpha   90.00
_cell.angle_beta   90.00
_cell.angle_gamma   90.00
#
_symmetry.space_group_name_H-M   'P 1'
#
loop_
_entity.id
_entity.type
_entity.pdbx_description
1 polymer ?
#
loop_
_entity_poly.entity_id
_entity_poly.type
_entity_poly.pdbx_seq_one_letter_code
_entity_poly.pdbx_strand_id
1 'polypeptide(L)'
;MQNLKKIGAIGGAISLALCWPLAVGQIGQSIIEDGITNMNDEMIKGEVVEYQRGYLSSVVLTRYSVVDPELKTQLERDGMPTTFDVTSDVSHGLTSLTADSKLVDNDFLPLTMHSQTQLNGNTAFILDLDSWHYRNEAQGVSVSTSPAKVTGDVTVLGDLNYQVSVPSVQVDFENGEELHLNALTGQGKGKQAKGYWLGEQSFSLEKLDVVDANLTPVFLIENASYRGNTTMSESGDKLNSQLNLDAKKLRLTDGTDVDNFKLDFSIADVDSQSFDQIMSIYQGSPMLDEQEIANLLPHVDTLFSKGFDLSVNELSLAFGDGKFHNEWQLSIPEGTEHITQDPMKLVTATTGELSTYFSDELVTHYPFIQEGIDELLIMELIEKVEGGYQLKAEIGEGKLKFENGHEFPLVALLMPALMQQQ
;
A
#
# COMPACT_ATOMS: atom_id res chain seq x y z
N MET A 1 11.85 6.27 15.11
CA MET A 1 11.74 6.50 13.64
C MET A 1 12.94 5.98 12.84
N GLN A 2 14.20 6.27 13.19
CA GLN A 2 15.36 5.70 12.47
C GLN A 2 15.38 4.16 12.49
N ASN A 3 14.95 3.55 13.60
CA ASN A 3 14.89 2.09 13.73
C ASN A 3 13.77 1.43 12.91
N LEU A 4 12.62 2.09 12.72
CA LEU A 4 11.56 1.62 11.80
C LEU A 4 12.01 1.65 10.33
N LYS A 5 12.77 2.68 9.92
CA LYS A 5 13.36 2.74 8.57
C LYS A 5 14.36 1.60 8.32
N LYS A 6 15.06 1.12 9.35
CA LYS A 6 15.96 -0.03 9.28
C LYS A 6 15.22 -1.35 9.11
N ILE A 7 14.11 -1.55 9.83
CA ILE A 7 13.25 -2.73 9.69
C ILE A 7 12.60 -2.78 8.30
N GLY A 8 12.14 -1.64 7.78
CA GLY A 8 11.62 -1.52 6.42
C GLY A 8 12.65 -1.85 5.34
N ALA A 9 13.93 -1.49 5.55
CA ALA A 9 15.00 -1.83 4.62
C ALA A 9 15.38 -3.32 4.65
N ILE A 10 15.38 -3.94 5.83
CA ILE A 10 15.67 -5.39 5.98
C ILE A 10 14.50 -6.22 5.44
N GLY A 11 13.27 -5.90 5.85
CA GLY A 11 12.06 -6.53 5.32
C GLY A 11 11.84 -6.25 3.83
N GLY A 12 12.25 -5.08 3.34
CA GLY A 12 12.22 -4.68 1.94
C GLY A 12 13.27 -5.40 1.09
N ALA A 13 14.52 -5.52 1.56
CA ALA A 13 15.56 -6.30 0.89
C ALA A 13 15.22 -7.81 0.85
N ILE A 14 14.65 -8.32 1.95
CA ILE A 14 14.10 -9.67 2.01
C ILE A 14 12.93 -9.79 1.05
N SER A 15 11.96 -8.86 1.06
CA SER A 15 10.83 -8.84 0.11
C SER A 15 11.28 -8.75 -1.35
N LEU A 16 12.35 -8.03 -1.66
CA LEU A 16 12.92 -7.92 -3.00
C LEU A 16 13.65 -9.20 -3.43
N ALA A 17 14.30 -9.90 -2.49
CA ALA A 17 14.84 -11.24 -2.71
C ALA A 17 13.74 -12.33 -2.74
N LEU A 18 12.61 -12.09 -2.07
CA LEU A 18 11.42 -12.95 -1.99
C LEU A 18 10.51 -12.80 -3.22
N CYS A 19 10.41 -11.61 -3.81
CA CYS A 19 9.47 -11.32 -4.90
C CYS A 19 9.99 -11.69 -6.30
N TRP A 20 11.19 -12.25 -6.45
CA TRP A 20 11.70 -12.61 -7.77
C TRP A 20 12.85 -13.63 -7.67
N PRO A 21 12.89 -14.72 -8.48
CA PRO A 21 12.92 -14.64 -9.94
C PRO A 21 12.12 -15.71 -10.73
N LEU A 22 11.69 -15.32 -11.94
CA LEU A 22 11.25 -16.17 -13.07
C LEU A 22 9.81 -16.70 -13.05
N ALA A 23 8.96 -16.02 -13.82
CA ALA A 23 8.08 -16.68 -14.77
C ALA A 23 8.46 -16.12 -16.13
N VAL A 24 9.00 -16.89 -17.07
CA VAL A 24 8.25 -17.59 -18.13
C VAL A 24 9.21 -18.60 -18.81
N GLY A 25 8.71 -19.78 -19.22
CA GLY A 25 9.43 -20.78 -20.04
C GLY A 25 9.35 -20.45 -21.54
N GLN A 26 10.33 -20.73 -22.40
CA GLN A 26 10.86 -22.04 -22.80
C GLN A 26 12.35 -22.03 -23.25
N ILE A 27 13.14 -22.96 -22.70
CA ILE A 27 14.37 -23.55 -23.26
C ILE A 27 15.52 -22.56 -23.56
N GLY A 28 16.36 -22.31 -22.55
CA GLY A 28 17.75 -21.89 -22.77
C GLY A 28 18.26 -20.81 -21.83
N GLN A 29 19.59 -20.73 -21.74
CA GLN A 29 20.36 -19.70 -21.06
C GLN A 29 19.85 -18.28 -21.35
N SER A 30 19.41 -18.01 -22.59
CA SER A 30 18.89 -16.70 -23.01
C SER A 30 17.68 -16.22 -22.22
N ILE A 31 16.82 -17.11 -21.70
CA ILE A 31 15.64 -16.69 -20.93
C ILE A 31 16.00 -16.30 -19.50
N ILE A 32 16.98 -16.99 -18.92
CA ILE A 32 17.50 -16.61 -17.60
C ILE A 32 18.20 -15.26 -17.73
N GLU A 33 18.98 -15.07 -18.80
CA GLU A 33 19.60 -13.79 -19.14
C GLU A 33 18.55 -12.69 -19.40
N ASP A 34 17.49 -12.95 -20.17
CA ASP A 34 16.42 -12.00 -20.46
C ASP A 34 15.59 -11.66 -19.21
N GLY A 35 15.26 -12.66 -18.38
CA GLY A 35 14.54 -12.47 -17.11
C GLY A 35 15.35 -11.65 -16.10
N ILE A 36 16.67 -11.83 -16.06
CA ILE A 36 17.58 -11.00 -15.26
C ILE A 36 17.70 -9.58 -15.85
N THR A 37 17.76 -9.47 -17.18
CA THR A 37 17.89 -8.16 -17.85
C THR A 37 16.66 -7.30 -17.64
N ASN A 38 15.46 -7.89 -17.72
CA ASN A 38 14.20 -7.19 -17.47
C ASN A 38 13.96 -6.86 -15.98
N MET A 39 14.72 -7.48 -15.07
CA MET A 39 14.67 -7.20 -13.63
C MET A 39 15.60 -6.07 -13.22
N ASN A 40 16.62 -5.75 -14.03
CA ASN A 40 17.53 -4.66 -13.71
C ASN A 40 16.79 -3.33 -13.68
N ASP A 41 16.69 -2.74 -12.50
CA ASP A 41 16.10 -1.44 -12.28
C ASP A 41 17.08 -0.51 -11.54
N GLU A 42 16.58 0.60 -11.01
CA GLU A 42 17.38 1.57 -10.27
C GLU A 42 17.78 1.10 -8.87
N MET A 43 17.13 0.04 -8.34
CA MET A 43 17.36 -0.49 -7.00
C MET A 43 18.25 -1.74 -7.00
N ILE A 44 18.06 -2.67 -7.95
CA ILE A 44 18.71 -3.99 -7.99
C ILE A 44 19.24 -4.30 -9.39
N LYS A 45 20.42 -4.93 -9.43
CA LYS A 45 20.95 -5.59 -10.63
C LYS A 45 21.18 -7.06 -10.42
N GLY A 46 20.78 -7.87 -11.37
CA GLY A 46 21.08 -9.30 -11.44
C GLY A 46 22.11 -9.61 -12.51
N GLU A 47 22.87 -10.67 -12.30
CA GLU A 47 23.72 -11.28 -13.32
C GLU A 47 23.75 -12.80 -13.18
N VAL A 48 23.96 -13.51 -14.29
CA VAL A 48 24.28 -14.94 -14.27
C VAL A 48 25.78 -15.07 -14.03
N VAL A 49 26.16 -15.63 -12.89
CA VAL A 49 27.57 -15.86 -12.53
C VAL A 49 28.06 -17.17 -13.17
N GLU A 50 27.26 -18.21 -13.09
CA GLU A 50 27.60 -19.53 -13.62
C GLU A 50 26.36 -20.26 -14.16
N TYR A 51 26.52 -20.97 -15.29
CA TYR A 51 25.49 -21.82 -15.87
C TYR A 51 26.08 -23.19 -16.24
N GLN A 52 25.80 -24.20 -15.44
CA GLN A 52 26.24 -25.57 -15.68
C GLN A 52 25.12 -26.34 -16.38
N ARG A 53 25.24 -26.48 -17.70
CA ARG A 53 24.26 -27.19 -18.53
C ARG A 53 24.45 -28.71 -18.45
N GLY A 54 23.42 -29.43 -18.03
CA GLY A 54 23.27 -30.88 -18.22
C GLY A 54 22.25 -31.23 -19.32
N TYR A 55 21.99 -32.52 -19.51
CA TYR A 55 21.09 -33.01 -20.56
C TYR A 55 19.60 -32.85 -20.21
N LEU A 56 19.24 -33.13 -18.95
CA LEU A 56 17.87 -32.99 -18.40
C LEU A 56 17.83 -32.15 -17.12
N SER A 57 18.97 -31.62 -16.71
CA SER A 57 19.09 -30.75 -15.54
C SER A 57 20.14 -29.69 -15.80
N SER A 58 20.05 -28.56 -15.12
CA SER A 58 21.06 -27.50 -15.11
C SER A 58 21.21 -26.95 -13.71
N VAL A 59 22.40 -26.51 -13.35
CA VAL A 59 22.64 -25.74 -12.13
C VAL A 59 22.99 -24.32 -12.53
N VAL A 60 22.30 -23.35 -11.94
CA VAL A 60 22.48 -21.93 -12.27
C VAL A 60 22.84 -21.17 -11.01
N LEU A 61 23.90 -20.36 -11.08
CA LEU A 61 24.26 -19.41 -10.04
C LEU A 61 23.96 -18.00 -10.55
N THR A 62 23.06 -17.31 -9.87
CA THR A 62 22.75 -15.90 -10.13
C THR A 62 23.20 -15.05 -8.95
N ARG A 63 23.60 -13.81 -9.24
CA ARG A 63 23.98 -12.83 -8.24
C ARG A 63 23.09 -11.60 -8.37
N TYR A 64 22.50 -11.20 -7.25
CA TYR A 64 21.70 -9.99 -7.12
C TYR A 64 22.48 -8.99 -6.29
N SER A 65 22.62 -7.76 -6.79
CA SER A 65 23.35 -6.68 -6.14
C SER A 65 22.45 -5.47 -5.98
N VAL A 66 22.42 -4.91 -4.77
CA VAL A 66 21.78 -3.62 -4.51
C VAL A 66 22.62 -2.51 -5.14
N VAL A 67 22.01 -1.74 -6.05
CA VAL A 67 22.68 -0.66 -6.78
C VAL A 67 22.21 0.73 -6.38
N ASP A 68 21.06 0.85 -5.72
CA ASP A 68 20.63 2.11 -5.12
C ASP A 68 21.67 2.58 -4.07
N PRO A 69 22.30 3.77 -4.23
CA PRO A 69 23.35 4.23 -3.33
C PRO A 69 22.90 4.41 -1.88
N GLU A 70 21.66 4.85 -1.65
CA GLU A 70 21.14 5.10 -0.30
C GLU A 70 20.92 3.78 0.44
N LEU A 71 20.21 2.84 -0.18
CA LEU A 71 19.95 1.51 0.33
C LEU A 71 21.24 0.72 0.52
N LYS A 72 22.17 0.79 -0.44
CA LYS A 72 23.47 0.14 -0.34
C LYS A 72 24.26 0.67 0.86
N THR A 73 24.35 1.99 1.02
CA THR A 73 25.03 2.61 2.17
C THR A 73 24.37 2.21 3.49
N GLN A 74 23.04 2.12 3.51
CA GLN A 74 22.29 1.67 4.68
C GLN A 74 22.60 0.22 5.03
N LEU A 75 22.56 -0.70 4.05
CA LEU A 75 22.87 -2.11 4.27
C LEU A 75 24.31 -2.30 4.77
N GLU A 76 25.29 -1.59 4.18
CA GLU A 76 26.69 -1.63 4.61
C GLU A 76 26.86 -1.14 6.05
N ARG A 77 26.21 -0.02 6.42
CA ARG A 77 26.19 0.49 7.79
C ARG A 77 25.55 -0.49 8.77
N ASP A 78 24.55 -1.22 8.31
CA ASP A 78 23.79 -2.17 9.11
C ASP A 78 24.46 -3.56 9.10
N GLY A 79 25.64 -3.71 8.49
CA GLY A 79 26.39 -4.97 8.44
C GLY A 79 25.69 -6.07 7.65
N MET A 80 24.77 -5.69 6.76
CA MET A 80 23.99 -6.59 5.93
C MET A 80 24.66 -6.80 4.57
N PRO A 81 24.50 -7.99 3.96
CA PRO A 81 24.96 -8.22 2.59
C PRO A 81 24.30 -7.24 1.62
N THR A 82 25.09 -6.70 0.69
CA THR A 82 24.58 -5.93 -0.46
C THR A 82 24.50 -6.78 -1.73
N THR A 83 24.94 -8.03 -1.64
CA THR A 83 24.96 -9.03 -2.71
C THR A 83 24.39 -10.35 -2.20
N PHE A 84 23.51 -10.95 -2.99
CA PHE A 84 22.86 -12.22 -2.68
C PHE A 84 23.08 -13.18 -3.84
N ASP A 85 23.77 -14.28 -3.57
CA ASP A 85 24.01 -15.34 -4.54
C ASP A 85 22.94 -16.43 -4.36
N VAL A 86 22.26 -16.79 -5.46
CA VAL A 86 21.19 -17.80 -5.49
C VAL A 86 21.62 -18.93 -6.38
N THR A 87 21.63 -20.15 -5.83
CA THR A 87 21.78 -21.37 -6.62
C THR A 87 20.40 -21.92 -6.97
N SER A 88 20.18 -22.25 -8.23
CA SER A 88 18.95 -22.85 -8.73
C SER A 88 19.25 -24.18 -9.42
N ASP A 89 18.67 -25.24 -8.88
CA ASP A 89 18.68 -26.58 -9.46
C ASP A 89 17.48 -26.70 -10.40
N VAL A 90 17.74 -26.72 -11.70
CA VAL A 90 16.71 -26.75 -12.74
C VAL A 90 16.58 -28.14 -13.32
N SER A 91 15.35 -28.66 -13.42
CA SER A 91 15.06 -29.97 -14.00
C SER A 91 14.04 -29.87 -15.15
N HIS A 92 14.31 -30.60 -16.23
CA HIS A 92 13.47 -30.67 -17.41
C HIS A 92 12.54 -31.89 -17.35
N GLY A 93 11.24 -31.64 -17.20
CA GLY A 93 10.19 -32.64 -17.41
C GLY A 93 9.74 -32.68 -18.88
N LEU A 94 8.87 -33.65 -19.21
CA LEU A 94 8.32 -33.80 -20.57
C LEU A 94 7.45 -32.59 -20.98
N THR A 95 6.79 -31.96 -20.00
CA THR A 95 5.81 -30.88 -20.21
C THR A 95 5.98 -29.69 -19.26
N SER A 96 7.05 -29.66 -18.47
CA SER A 96 7.31 -28.58 -17.52
C SER A 96 8.80 -28.45 -17.20
N LEU A 97 9.19 -27.27 -16.73
CA LEU A 97 10.46 -26.99 -16.09
C LEU A 97 10.21 -26.83 -14.58
N THR A 98 11.04 -27.42 -13.74
CA THR A 98 11.03 -27.14 -12.30
C THR A 98 12.34 -26.49 -11.89
N ALA A 99 12.30 -25.58 -10.93
CA ALA A 99 13.49 -25.00 -10.32
C ALA A 99 13.35 -25.00 -8.80
N ASP A 100 14.39 -25.47 -8.14
CA ASP A 100 14.55 -25.37 -6.69
C ASP A 100 15.70 -24.40 -6.41
N SER A 101 15.37 -23.24 -5.85
CA SER A 101 16.30 -22.14 -5.62
C SER A 101 16.54 -21.91 -4.14
N LYS A 102 17.79 -21.59 -3.78
CA LYS A 102 18.21 -21.27 -2.42
C LYS A 102 19.37 -20.28 -2.42
N LEU A 103 19.51 -19.51 -1.35
CA LEU A 103 20.69 -18.68 -1.14
C LEU A 103 21.94 -19.55 -0.93
N VAL A 104 23.09 -19.13 -1.48
CA VAL A 104 24.38 -19.85 -1.30
C VAL A 104 24.81 -19.82 0.17
N ASP A 105 24.63 -18.67 0.83
CA ASP A 105 24.88 -18.47 2.27
C ASP A 105 23.55 -18.48 3.06
N ASN A 106 22.79 -19.58 2.91
CA ASN A 106 21.44 -19.74 3.49
C ASN A 106 21.39 -19.61 5.03
N ASP A 107 22.53 -19.70 5.72
CA ASP A 107 22.63 -19.50 7.17
C ASP A 107 22.25 -18.06 7.57
N PHE A 108 22.47 -17.08 6.68
CA PHE A 108 22.10 -15.70 6.95
C PHE A 108 20.60 -15.47 6.82
N LEU A 109 19.93 -16.10 5.84
CA LEU A 109 18.49 -15.99 5.61
C LEU A 109 18.00 -17.33 5.02
N PRO A 110 17.26 -18.15 5.77
CA PRO A 110 16.89 -19.51 5.38
C PRO A 110 15.72 -19.50 4.38
N LEU A 111 15.99 -19.00 3.19
CA LEU A 111 14.99 -18.76 2.15
C LEU A 111 15.14 -19.76 0.99
N THR A 112 14.03 -20.40 0.65
CA THR A 112 13.94 -21.32 -0.47
C THR A 112 12.76 -20.98 -1.37
N MET A 113 12.90 -21.26 -2.66
CA MET A 113 11.83 -21.11 -3.65
C MET A 113 11.74 -22.38 -4.50
N HIS A 114 10.53 -22.89 -4.65
CA HIS A 114 10.19 -23.91 -5.63
C HIS A 114 9.31 -23.31 -6.71
N SER A 115 9.65 -23.51 -7.98
CA SER A 115 8.81 -23.08 -9.09
C SER A 115 8.61 -24.18 -10.14
N GLN A 116 7.46 -24.16 -10.78
CA GLN A 116 7.11 -25.05 -11.88
C GLN A 116 6.49 -24.25 -13.02
N THR A 117 7.20 -24.23 -14.15
CA THR A 117 6.75 -23.55 -15.37
C THR A 117 6.28 -24.56 -16.40
N GLN A 118 5.05 -24.39 -16.87
CA GLN A 118 4.44 -25.24 -17.90
C GLN A 118 4.91 -24.84 -19.32
N LEU A 119 4.65 -25.70 -20.31
CA LEU A 119 4.99 -25.42 -21.71
C LEU A 119 4.34 -24.14 -22.27
N ASN A 120 3.19 -23.73 -21.73
CA ASN A 120 2.52 -22.49 -22.11
C ASN A 120 3.13 -21.24 -21.44
N GLY A 121 4.16 -21.41 -20.60
CA GLY A 121 4.87 -20.34 -19.92
C GLY A 121 4.29 -19.95 -18.55
N ASN A 122 3.12 -20.46 -18.17
CA ASN A 122 2.54 -20.20 -16.85
C ASN A 122 3.40 -20.85 -15.76
N THR A 123 3.61 -20.14 -14.66
CA THR A 123 4.50 -20.57 -13.58
C THR A 123 3.77 -20.58 -12.25
N ALA A 124 3.79 -21.70 -11.55
CA ALA A 124 3.41 -21.77 -10.14
C ALA A 124 4.67 -21.67 -9.28
N PHE A 125 4.58 -21.01 -8.14
CA PHE A 125 5.70 -20.85 -7.23
C PHE A 125 5.28 -21.01 -5.77
N ILE A 126 6.24 -21.45 -4.96
CA ILE A 126 6.18 -21.53 -3.52
C ILE A 126 7.49 -20.95 -3.00
N LEU A 127 7.38 -20.02 -2.08
CA LEU A 127 8.49 -19.35 -1.43
C LEU A 127 8.34 -19.59 0.06
N ASP A 128 9.31 -20.27 0.65
CA ASP A 128 9.29 -20.68 2.05
C ASP A 128 10.51 -20.07 2.76
N LEU A 129 10.23 -19.24 3.77
CA LEU A 129 11.19 -18.76 4.75
C LEU A 129 11.07 -19.66 5.99
N ASP A 130 12.15 -20.35 6.37
CA ASP A 130 12.18 -21.07 7.64
C ASP A 130 12.37 -20.10 8.82
N SER A 131 12.31 -20.62 10.04
CA SER A 131 12.56 -19.85 11.26
C SER A 131 13.89 -19.12 11.16
N TRP A 132 13.83 -17.79 11.24
CA TRP A 132 15.01 -16.95 11.08
C TRP A 132 15.26 -16.17 12.37
N HIS A 133 16.52 -16.16 12.80
CA HIS A 133 16.97 -15.36 13.93
C HIS A 133 18.24 -14.61 13.54
N TYR A 134 18.18 -13.29 13.62
CA TYR A 134 19.31 -12.42 13.31
C TYR A 134 19.56 -11.48 14.48
N ARG A 135 20.84 -11.24 14.79
CA ARG A 135 21.25 -10.32 15.85
C ARG A 135 22.39 -9.43 15.37
N ASN A 136 22.19 -8.13 15.49
CA ASN A 136 23.19 -7.11 15.22
C ASN A 136 23.64 -6.47 16.54
N GLU A 137 24.78 -6.93 17.07
CA GLU A 137 25.38 -6.39 18.30
C GLU A 137 25.76 -4.91 18.17
N ALA A 138 26.18 -4.45 16.98
CA ALA A 138 26.61 -3.07 16.78
C ALA A 138 25.44 -2.07 16.81
N GLN A 139 24.23 -2.53 16.49
CA GLN A 139 23.02 -1.71 16.50
C GLN A 139 22.06 -2.04 17.64
N GLY A 140 22.35 -3.09 18.42
CA GLY A 140 21.49 -3.49 19.52
C GLY A 140 20.11 -3.96 19.06
N VAL A 141 20.02 -4.68 17.94
CA VAL A 141 18.75 -5.17 17.39
C VAL A 141 18.79 -6.67 17.20
N SER A 142 17.75 -7.38 17.63
CA SER A 142 17.47 -8.76 17.24
C SER A 142 16.16 -8.86 16.47
N VAL A 143 16.12 -9.75 15.49
CA VAL A 143 14.95 -10.07 14.69
C VAL A 143 14.71 -11.57 14.78
N SER A 144 13.48 -11.97 15.02
CA SER A 144 13.04 -13.36 15.02
C SER A 144 11.78 -13.51 14.19
N THR A 145 11.72 -14.50 13.31
CA THR A 145 10.54 -14.79 12.51
C THR A 145 10.15 -16.26 12.62
N SER A 146 8.85 -16.53 12.71
CA SER A 146 8.33 -17.87 12.48
C SER A 146 8.39 -18.21 10.99
N PRO A 147 8.31 -19.49 10.60
CA PRO A 147 8.26 -19.88 9.20
C PRO A 147 7.16 -19.15 8.46
N ALA A 148 7.50 -18.51 7.35
CA ALA A 148 6.59 -17.73 6.52
C ALA A 148 6.54 -18.29 5.10
N LYS A 149 5.42 -18.06 4.42
CA LYS A 149 5.15 -18.67 3.12
C LYS A 149 4.46 -17.71 2.17
N VAL A 150 4.90 -17.72 0.92
CA VAL A 150 4.19 -17.13 -0.21
C VAL A 150 3.95 -18.22 -1.25
N THR A 151 2.73 -18.32 -1.76
CA THR A 151 2.41 -19.21 -2.87
C THR A 151 1.68 -18.45 -3.94
N GLY A 152 1.89 -18.79 -5.20
CA GLY A 152 1.13 -18.16 -6.26
C GLY A 152 1.29 -18.82 -7.61
N ASP A 153 0.58 -18.27 -8.58
CA ASP A 153 0.72 -18.58 -9.98
C ASP A 153 0.69 -17.30 -10.81
N VAL A 154 1.50 -17.29 -11.87
CA VAL A 154 1.59 -16.18 -12.80
C VAL A 154 1.47 -16.67 -14.24
N THR A 155 0.67 -15.96 -15.03
CA THR A 155 0.46 -16.25 -16.44
C THR A 155 1.47 -15.49 -17.31
N VAL A 156 1.64 -15.93 -18.56
CA VAL A 156 2.44 -15.17 -19.55
C VAL A 156 1.88 -13.78 -19.87
N LEU A 157 0.63 -13.50 -19.48
CA LEU A 157 -0.02 -12.20 -19.64
C LEU A 157 0.20 -11.28 -18.43
N GLY A 158 0.89 -11.76 -17.39
CA GLY A 158 1.17 -11.02 -16.16
C GLY A 158 0.06 -11.08 -15.11
N ASP A 159 -0.97 -11.92 -15.30
CA ASP A 159 -1.95 -12.18 -14.24
C ASP A 159 -1.29 -13.00 -13.15
N LEU A 160 -1.39 -12.53 -11.91
CA LEU A 160 -0.83 -13.10 -10.70
C LEU A 160 -1.97 -13.44 -9.74
N ASN A 161 -2.00 -14.69 -9.28
CA ASN A 161 -2.69 -15.10 -8.08
C ASN A 161 -1.66 -15.37 -7.00
N TYR A 162 -1.87 -14.86 -5.78
CA TYR A 162 -0.95 -15.10 -4.68
C TYR A 162 -1.67 -15.26 -3.35
N GLN A 163 -1.00 -15.93 -2.41
CA GLN A 163 -1.33 -16.01 -1.00
C GLN A 163 -0.05 -15.83 -0.18
N VAL A 164 -0.13 -15.03 0.87
CA VAL A 164 0.96 -14.71 1.80
C VAL A 164 0.52 -15.13 3.20
N SER A 165 1.41 -15.76 3.96
CA SER A 165 1.22 -16.07 5.37
C SER A 165 2.51 -15.81 6.14
N VAL A 166 2.44 -14.86 7.07
CA VAL A 166 3.52 -14.50 8.00
C VAL A 166 2.97 -14.67 9.42
N PRO A 167 3.24 -15.80 10.08
CA PRO A 167 2.66 -16.11 11.39
C PRO A 167 3.15 -15.20 12.51
N SER A 168 4.45 -14.91 12.58
CA SER A 168 4.95 -13.92 13.52
C SER A 168 6.31 -13.34 13.13
N VAL A 169 6.50 -12.08 13.49
CA VAL A 169 7.80 -11.38 13.47
C VAL A 169 7.95 -10.65 14.80
N GLN A 170 9.11 -10.79 15.42
CA GLN A 170 9.49 -10.09 16.62
C GLN A 170 10.80 -9.34 16.37
N VAL A 171 10.84 -8.08 16.78
CA VAL A 171 12.06 -7.28 16.77
C VAL A 171 12.29 -6.74 18.17
N ASP A 172 13.46 -7.00 18.74
CA ASP A 172 13.85 -6.50 20.04
C ASP A 172 14.94 -5.43 19.86
N PHE A 173 14.82 -4.37 20.65
CA PHE A 173 15.75 -3.25 20.65
C PHE A 173 16.53 -3.20 21.98
N GLU A 174 17.75 -2.69 21.96
CA GLU A 174 18.63 -2.57 23.14
C GLU A 174 18.04 -1.67 24.23
N ASN A 175 17.17 -0.72 23.87
CA ASN A 175 16.45 0.11 24.84
C ASN A 175 15.34 -0.65 25.59
N GLY A 176 15.12 -1.94 25.28
CA GLY A 176 14.07 -2.78 25.85
C GLY A 176 12.71 -2.65 25.15
N GLU A 177 12.59 -1.82 24.11
CA GLU A 177 11.39 -1.81 23.27
C GLU A 177 11.32 -3.10 22.45
N GLU A 178 10.10 -3.55 22.17
CA GLU A 178 9.86 -4.68 21.28
C GLU A 178 8.76 -4.33 20.27
N LEU A 179 8.90 -4.83 19.05
CA LEU A 179 7.86 -4.80 18.01
C LEU A 179 7.41 -6.23 17.74
N HIS A 180 6.12 -6.47 17.82
CA HIS A 180 5.51 -7.76 17.51
C HIS A 180 4.51 -7.62 16.37
N LEU A 181 4.66 -8.46 15.35
CA LEU A 181 3.66 -8.69 14.32
C LEU A 181 3.18 -10.13 14.49
N ASN A 182 1.86 -10.31 14.58
CA ASN A 182 1.21 -11.60 14.71
C ASN A 182 0.16 -11.79 13.60
N ALA A 183 0.25 -12.93 12.93
CA ALA A 183 -0.64 -13.43 11.91
C ALA A 183 -1.02 -12.38 10.86
N LEU A 184 -0.07 -12.06 9.97
CA LEU A 184 -0.34 -11.36 8.73
C LEU A 184 -0.65 -12.40 7.64
N THR A 185 -1.80 -12.27 7.02
CA THR A 185 -2.20 -13.05 5.84
C THR A 185 -2.59 -12.12 4.71
N GLY A 186 -2.34 -12.54 3.48
CA GLY A 186 -2.71 -11.79 2.30
C GLY A 186 -3.07 -12.70 1.15
N GLN A 187 -3.90 -12.22 0.24
CA GLN A 187 -4.17 -12.89 -1.02
C GLN A 187 -4.55 -11.86 -2.08
N GLY A 188 -4.29 -12.18 -3.34
CA GLY A 188 -4.69 -11.33 -4.44
C GLY A 188 -4.83 -12.10 -5.73
N LYS A 189 -5.61 -11.53 -6.64
CA LYS A 189 -5.83 -11.97 -8.01
C LYS A 189 -5.94 -10.77 -8.91
N GLY A 190 -5.00 -10.63 -9.83
CA GLY A 190 -4.93 -9.43 -10.66
C GLY A 190 -3.62 -9.32 -11.39
N LYS A 191 -3.27 -8.13 -11.82
CA LYS A 191 -1.99 -7.83 -12.46
C LYS A 191 -1.49 -6.48 -12.00
N GLN A 192 -0.18 -6.35 -11.93
CA GLN A 192 0.45 -5.05 -11.77
C GLN A 192 0.37 -4.31 -13.12
N ALA A 193 -0.26 -3.14 -13.11
CA ALA A 193 -0.40 -2.27 -14.28
C ALA A 193 0.18 -0.90 -13.94
N LYS A 194 1.31 -0.52 -14.56
CA LYS A 194 1.91 0.83 -14.51
C LYS A 194 1.79 1.55 -13.16
N GLY A 195 2.10 0.82 -12.09
CA GLY A 195 2.16 1.35 -10.73
C GLY A 195 0.95 1.21 -9.84
N TYR A 196 -0.10 0.52 -10.30
CA TYR A 196 -1.22 0.12 -9.47
C TYR A 196 -1.55 -1.36 -9.67
N TRP A 197 -2.33 -1.91 -8.76
CA TRP A 197 -2.88 -3.27 -8.86
C TRP A 197 -4.23 -3.23 -9.57
N LEU A 198 -4.37 -3.94 -10.68
CA LEU A 198 -5.64 -4.17 -11.35
C LEU A 198 -6.16 -5.56 -10.95
N GLY A 199 -7.28 -5.61 -10.25
CA GLY A 199 -7.88 -6.82 -9.70
C GLY A 199 -8.11 -6.71 -8.20
N GLU A 200 -8.29 -7.86 -7.57
CA GLU A 200 -8.65 -7.99 -6.15
C GLU A 200 -7.40 -8.24 -5.30
N GLN A 201 -7.36 -7.65 -4.12
CA GLN A 201 -6.34 -7.90 -3.10
C GLN A 201 -6.96 -7.77 -1.72
N SER A 202 -6.52 -8.59 -0.79
CA SER A 202 -6.95 -8.53 0.60
C SER A 202 -5.81 -8.91 1.53
N PHE A 203 -5.69 -8.17 2.64
CA PHE A 203 -4.77 -8.45 3.73
C PHE A 203 -5.54 -8.47 5.05
N SER A 204 -5.07 -9.28 5.99
CA SER A 204 -5.60 -9.35 7.34
C SER A 204 -4.45 -9.51 8.31
N LEU A 205 -4.51 -8.74 9.40
CA LEU A 205 -3.50 -8.66 10.45
C LEU A 205 -4.21 -8.87 11.79
N GLU A 206 -3.80 -9.89 12.53
CA GLU A 206 -4.36 -10.12 13.87
C GLU A 206 -3.87 -9.06 14.86
N LYS A 207 -2.55 -8.83 14.92
CA LYS A 207 -1.97 -7.85 15.83
C LYS A 207 -0.64 -7.30 15.34
N LEU A 208 -0.46 -5.98 15.46
CA LEU A 208 0.83 -5.31 15.40
C LEU A 208 0.94 -4.42 16.63
N ASP A 209 1.97 -4.60 17.45
CA ASP A 209 2.21 -3.75 18.60
C ASP A 209 3.67 -3.38 18.77
N VAL A 210 3.87 -2.21 19.36
CA VAL A 210 5.16 -1.76 19.88
C VAL A 210 4.99 -1.56 21.36
N VAL A 211 5.84 -2.22 22.15
CA VAL A 211 5.85 -2.14 23.60
C VAL A 211 7.13 -1.46 24.08
N ASP A 212 7.03 -0.72 25.19
CA ASP A 212 8.19 -0.12 25.86
C ASP A 212 8.98 -1.15 26.68
N ALA A 213 10.06 -0.69 27.33
CA ALA A 213 10.88 -1.52 28.22
C ALA A 213 10.13 -2.13 29.43
N ASN A 214 8.92 -1.65 29.74
CA ASN A 214 8.04 -2.20 30.77
C ASN A 214 6.94 -3.09 30.17
N LEU A 215 7.05 -3.43 28.88
CA LEU A 215 6.05 -4.17 28.11
C LEU A 215 4.69 -3.48 28.03
N THR A 216 4.67 -2.14 28.12
CA THR A 216 3.46 -1.34 27.96
C THR A 216 3.26 -1.01 26.49
N PRO A 217 2.11 -1.33 25.88
CA PRO A 217 1.84 -0.99 24.48
C PRO A 217 1.80 0.52 24.28
N VAL A 218 2.75 1.04 23.50
CA VAL A 218 2.82 2.44 23.06
C VAL A 218 2.18 2.66 21.70
N PHE A 219 2.02 1.57 20.94
CA PHE A 219 1.32 1.52 19.65
C PHE A 219 0.68 0.15 19.50
N LEU A 220 -0.53 0.10 18.97
CA LEU A 220 -1.29 -1.14 18.81
C LEU A 220 -2.20 -1.03 17.59
N ILE A 221 -2.27 -2.10 16.82
CA ILE A 221 -3.30 -2.38 15.83
C ILE A 221 -3.80 -3.80 16.11
N GLU A 222 -5.10 -3.99 16.30
CA GLU A 222 -5.70 -5.32 16.45
C GLU A 222 -6.82 -5.55 15.44
N ASN A 223 -6.82 -6.76 14.85
CA ASN A 223 -7.79 -7.23 13.87
C ASN A 223 -8.00 -6.19 12.76
N ALA A 224 -6.92 -5.86 12.06
CA ALA A 224 -6.97 -4.99 10.90
C ALA A 224 -7.15 -5.79 9.62
N SER A 225 -7.91 -5.26 8.67
CA SER A 225 -8.02 -5.80 7.33
C SER A 225 -8.00 -4.71 6.28
N TYR A 226 -7.47 -5.06 5.13
CA TYR A 226 -7.52 -4.26 3.92
C TYR A 226 -8.15 -5.10 2.82
N ARG A 227 -9.04 -4.51 2.02
CA ARG A 227 -9.53 -5.08 0.76
C ARG A 227 -9.48 -4.00 -0.30
N GLY A 228 -8.90 -4.33 -1.44
CA GLY A 228 -8.82 -3.45 -2.60
C GLY A 228 -9.35 -4.19 -3.83
N ASN A 229 -10.12 -3.50 -4.65
CA ASN A 229 -10.54 -4.00 -5.95
C ASN A 229 -10.46 -2.88 -6.97
N THR A 230 -9.61 -3.04 -7.97
CA THR A 230 -9.52 -2.11 -9.11
C THR A 230 -9.94 -2.84 -10.38
N THR A 231 -10.87 -2.24 -11.12
CA THR A 231 -11.38 -2.78 -12.38
C THR A 231 -11.29 -1.72 -13.48
N MET A 232 -11.43 -2.18 -14.71
CA MET A 232 -11.46 -1.32 -15.88
C MET A 232 -12.80 -1.50 -16.60
N SER A 233 -13.30 -0.43 -17.24
CA SER A 233 -14.47 -0.50 -18.11
C SER A 233 -14.27 -1.50 -19.25
N GLU A 234 -15.37 -1.93 -19.87
CA GLU A 234 -15.32 -2.84 -21.04
C GLU A 234 -14.49 -2.26 -22.20
N SER A 235 -14.50 -0.94 -22.38
CA SER A 235 -13.70 -0.21 -23.37
C SER A 235 -12.23 -0.06 -22.99
N GLY A 236 -11.87 -0.26 -21.72
CA GLY A 236 -10.49 -0.14 -21.23
C GLY A 236 -10.04 1.31 -20.94
N ASP A 237 -10.95 2.27 -21.03
CA ASP A 237 -10.68 3.71 -20.95
C ASP A 237 -10.95 4.32 -19.56
N LYS A 238 -11.69 3.60 -18.71
CA LYS A 238 -12.06 4.07 -17.37
C LYS A 238 -11.65 3.07 -16.30
N LEU A 239 -11.09 3.56 -15.19
CA LEU A 239 -10.73 2.79 -14.01
C LEU A 239 -11.72 3.06 -12.88
N ASN A 240 -12.07 1.99 -12.16
CA ASN A 240 -12.86 2.04 -10.94
C ASN A 240 -12.08 1.32 -9.85
N SER A 241 -11.94 1.93 -8.67
CA SER A 241 -11.25 1.31 -7.54
C SER A 241 -12.05 1.48 -6.26
N GLN A 242 -12.14 0.43 -5.47
CA GLN A 242 -12.70 0.44 -4.12
C GLN A 242 -11.66 -0.07 -3.14
N LEU A 243 -11.57 0.61 -2.00
CA LEU A 243 -10.64 0.35 -0.92
C LEU A 243 -11.41 0.32 0.40
N ASN A 244 -11.37 -0.81 1.09
CA ASN A 244 -11.90 -0.98 2.42
C ASN A 244 -10.76 -1.22 3.40
N LEU A 245 -10.70 -0.40 4.45
CA LEU A 245 -9.84 -0.57 5.60
C LEU A 245 -10.71 -0.74 6.83
N ASP A 246 -10.39 -1.72 7.67
CA ASP A 246 -11.07 -1.98 8.92
C ASP A 246 -10.01 -2.24 10.00
N ALA A 247 -10.23 -1.79 11.23
CA ALA A 247 -9.44 -2.18 12.40
C ALA A 247 -10.32 -2.19 13.65
N LYS A 248 -10.27 -3.28 14.43
CA LYS A 248 -11.07 -3.36 15.65
C LYS A 248 -10.56 -2.41 16.73
N LYS A 249 -9.25 -2.29 16.87
CA LYS A 249 -8.62 -1.45 17.89
C LYS A 249 -7.32 -0.86 17.38
N LEU A 250 -7.11 0.42 17.66
CA LEU A 250 -5.88 1.15 17.40
C LEU A 250 -5.47 1.89 18.67
N ARG A 251 -4.17 1.89 18.99
CA ARG A 251 -3.56 2.81 19.95
C ARG A 251 -2.53 3.66 19.24
N LEU A 252 -2.73 4.96 19.26
CA LEU A 252 -1.80 5.93 18.71
C LEU A 252 -0.67 6.21 19.71
N THR A 253 0.43 6.76 19.21
CA THR A 253 1.64 7.03 20.00
C THR A 253 1.45 8.11 21.07
N ASP A 254 0.38 8.90 20.99
CA ASP A 254 -0.01 9.87 22.00
C ASP A 254 -0.88 9.27 23.12
N GLY A 255 -1.15 7.96 23.07
CA GLY A 255 -1.98 7.24 24.02
C GLY A 255 -3.47 7.19 23.66
N THR A 256 -3.89 7.80 22.55
CA THR A 256 -5.28 7.77 22.11
C THR A 256 -5.67 6.37 21.64
N ASP A 257 -6.75 5.84 22.20
CA ASP A 257 -7.38 4.59 21.76
C ASP A 257 -8.52 4.90 20.79
N VAL A 258 -8.54 4.22 19.65
CA VAL A 258 -9.59 4.26 18.64
C VAL A 258 -10.14 2.86 18.43
N ASP A 259 -11.44 2.70 18.56
CA ASP A 259 -12.15 1.43 18.40
C ASP A 259 -12.98 1.42 17.12
N ASN A 260 -13.11 0.24 16.51
CA ASN A 260 -13.95 -0.04 15.34
C ASN A 260 -13.74 0.95 14.19
N PHE A 261 -12.49 1.25 13.87
CA PHE A 261 -12.14 2.07 12.71
C PHE A 261 -12.56 1.35 11.42
N LYS A 262 -13.23 2.08 10.54
CA LYS A 262 -13.56 1.64 9.18
C LYS A 262 -13.44 2.79 8.20
N LEU A 263 -12.98 2.47 7.00
CA LEU A 263 -12.94 3.35 5.85
C LEU A 263 -13.31 2.55 4.60
N ASP A 264 -14.45 2.84 3.98
CA ASP A 264 -14.83 2.43 2.64
C ASP A 264 -14.69 3.64 1.71
N PHE A 265 -13.65 3.62 0.89
CA PHE A 265 -13.35 4.64 -0.10
C PHE A 265 -13.51 4.06 -1.51
N SER A 266 -14.08 4.83 -2.43
CA SER A 266 -14.07 4.47 -3.84
C SER A 266 -13.77 5.66 -4.74
N ILE A 267 -13.23 5.33 -5.91
CA ILE A 267 -13.02 6.25 -7.02
C ILE A 267 -13.55 5.56 -8.28
N ALA A 268 -14.33 6.28 -9.07
CA ALA A 268 -14.98 5.73 -10.26
C ALA A 268 -14.77 6.63 -11.48
N ASP A 269 -14.89 6.01 -12.66
CA ASP A 269 -14.81 6.67 -13.96
C ASP A 269 -13.54 7.51 -14.19
N VAL A 270 -12.41 7.08 -13.64
CA VAL A 270 -11.10 7.71 -13.83
C VAL A 270 -10.57 7.42 -15.22
N ASP A 271 -10.17 8.44 -15.98
CA ASP A 271 -9.51 8.25 -17.28
C ASP A 271 -8.21 7.44 -17.14
N SER A 272 -8.22 6.22 -17.68
CA SER A 272 -7.14 5.24 -17.47
C SER A 272 -5.80 5.71 -18.06
N GLN A 273 -5.84 6.37 -19.21
CA GLN A 273 -4.65 6.85 -19.89
C GLN A 273 -3.97 7.98 -19.10
N SER A 274 -4.73 8.94 -18.60
CA SER A 274 -4.18 10.04 -17.81
C SER A 274 -3.65 9.54 -16.47
N PHE A 275 -4.38 8.63 -15.82
CA PHE A 275 -3.96 7.99 -14.57
C PHE A 275 -2.67 7.19 -14.74
N ASP A 276 -2.55 6.40 -15.81
CA ASP A 276 -1.33 5.66 -16.14
C ASP A 276 -0.10 6.58 -16.26
N GLN A 277 -0.25 7.75 -16.87
CA GLN A 277 0.85 8.71 -17.03
C GLN A 277 1.25 9.35 -15.69
N ILE A 278 0.26 9.76 -14.88
CA ILE A 278 0.49 10.31 -13.54
C ILE A 278 1.24 9.28 -12.69
N MET A 279 0.79 8.03 -12.67
CA MET A 279 1.43 6.97 -11.90
C MET A 279 2.84 6.67 -12.39
N SER A 280 3.06 6.64 -13.72
CA SER A 280 4.40 6.40 -14.27
C SER A 280 5.42 7.45 -13.83
N ILE A 281 5.01 8.73 -13.75
CA ILE A 281 5.86 9.82 -13.24
C ILE A 281 6.10 9.64 -11.74
N TYR A 282 5.05 9.38 -10.96
CA TYR A 282 5.16 9.21 -9.51
C TYR A 282 6.04 8.03 -9.11
N GLN A 283 6.03 6.94 -9.88
CA GLN A 283 6.88 5.78 -9.62
C GLN A 283 8.35 6.01 -9.96
N GLY A 284 8.65 6.88 -10.93
CA GLY A 284 10.01 7.14 -11.38
C GLY A 284 10.83 8.00 -10.41
N SER A 285 10.18 8.72 -9.50
CA SER A 285 10.87 9.64 -8.59
C SER A 285 10.16 9.79 -7.24
N PRO A 286 10.85 9.53 -6.11
CA PRO A 286 10.27 9.69 -4.77
C PRO A 286 10.03 11.16 -4.39
N MET A 287 10.67 12.11 -5.09
CA MET A 287 10.41 13.54 -4.96
C MET A 287 10.40 14.18 -6.34
N LEU A 288 9.23 14.67 -6.75
CA LEU A 288 9.06 15.28 -8.06
C LEU A 288 9.85 16.59 -8.18
N ASP A 289 10.72 16.68 -9.17
CA ASP A 289 11.40 17.92 -9.53
C ASP A 289 10.49 18.86 -10.36
N GLU A 290 10.95 20.08 -10.64
CA GLU A 290 10.16 21.07 -11.39
C GLU A 290 9.79 20.59 -12.81
N GLN A 291 10.63 19.79 -13.45
CA GLN A 291 10.40 19.26 -14.79
C GLN A 291 9.37 18.12 -14.76
N GLU A 292 9.46 17.25 -13.76
CA GLU A 292 8.50 16.17 -13.51
C GLU A 292 7.12 16.74 -13.17
N ILE A 293 7.07 17.78 -12.33
CA ILE A 293 5.83 18.52 -12.05
C ILE A 293 5.26 19.10 -13.35
N ALA A 294 6.08 19.78 -14.15
CA ALA A 294 5.61 20.35 -15.42
C ALA A 294 5.06 19.30 -16.39
N ASN A 295 5.62 18.08 -16.38
CA ASN A 295 5.14 16.96 -17.18
C ASN A 295 3.86 16.33 -16.61
N LEU A 296 3.67 16.38 -15.28
CA LEU A 296 2.50 15.82 -14.59
C LEU A 296 1.25 16.68 -14.76
N LEU A 297 1.38 18.02 -14.75
CA LEU A 297 0.25 18.95 -14.78
C LEU A 297 -0.73 18.75 -15.96
N PRO A 298 -0.28 18.53 -17.22
CA PRO A 298 -1.20 18.27 -18.33
C PRO A 298 -2.04 17.00 -18.15
N HIS A 299 -1.49 15.97 -17.50
CA HIS A 299 -2.21 14.74 -17.22
C HIS A 299 -3.24 14.94 -16.10
N VAL A 300 -2.91 15.76 -15.11
CA VAL A 300 -3.88 16.22 -14.10
C VAL A 300 -5.02 17.00 -14.76
N ASP A 301 -4.73 17.98 -15.62
CA ASP A 301 -5.77 18.72 -16.34
C ASP A 301 -6.66 17.80 -17.19
N THR A 302 -6.07 16.79 -17.83
CA THR A 302 -6.81 15.81 -18.63
C THR A 302 -7.72 14.94 -17.75
N LEU A 303 -7.21 14.46 -16.61
CA LEU A 303 -7.97 13.65 -15.66
C LEU A 303 -9.24 14.37 -15.20
N PHE A 304 -9.13 15.64 -14.80
CA PHE A 304 -10.27 16.44 -14.37
C PHE A 304 -11.20 16.82 -15.54
N SER A 305 -10.66 17.11 -16.72
CA SER A 305 -11.45 17.36 -17.93
C SER A 305 -12.31 16.14 -18.31
N LYS A 306 -11.84 14.92 -18.04
CA LYS A 306 -12.54 13.66 -18.31
C LYS A 306 -13.55 13.25 -17.25
N GLY A 307 -13.63 14.00 -16.15
CA GLY A 307 -14.50 13.71 -15.03
C GLY A 307 -14.18 12.40 -14.31
N PHE A 308 -14.60 12.33 -13.06
CA PHE A 308 -14.52 11.13 -12.21
C PHE A 308 -15.33 11.36 -10.93
N ASP A 309 -15.64 10.27 -10.24
CA ASP A 309 -16.32 10.30 -8.96
C ASP A 309 -15.39 9.84 -7.83
N LEU A 310 -15.55 10.44 -6.66
CA LEU A 310 -14.90 10.06 -5.43
C LEU A 310 -15.96 9.83 -4.35
N SER A 311 -15.78 8.83 -3.51
CA SER A 311 -16.64 8.66 -2.35
C SER A 311 -15.90 8.09 -1.15
N VAL A 312 -16.38 8.50 0.02
CA VAL A 312 -16.24 7.76 1.27
C VAL A 312 -17.63 7.25 1.60
N ASN A 313 -17.86 5.95 1.37
CA ASN A 313 -19.14 5.30 1.65
C ASN A 313 -19.34 5.03 3.14
N GLU A 314 -18.25 4.90 3.89
CA GLU A 314 -18.25 4.83 5.35
C GLU A 314 -16.87 5.26 5.86
N LEU A 315 -16.82 6.27 6.72
CA LEU A 315 -15.71 6.51 7.63
C LEU A 315 -16.29 6.50 9.04
N SER A 316 -16.04 5.43 9.79
CA SER A 316 -16.57 5.28 11.14
C SER A 316 -15.46 4.92 12.12
N LEU A 317 -15.55 5.48 13.32
CA LEU A 317 -14.60 5.22 14.41
C LEU A 317 -15.24 5.59 15.76
N ALA A 318 -14.71 5.01 16.83
CA ALA A 318 -15.14 5.28 18.19
C ALA A 318 -13.98 5.64 19.11
N PHE A 319 -14.25 6.53 20.06
CA PHE A 319 -13.37 6.88 21.17
C PHE A 319 -14.10 6.53 22.47
N GLY A 320 -13.86 5.32 22.99
CA GLY A 320 -14.69 4.75 24.05
C GLY A 320 -16.15 4.63 23.60
N ASP A 321 -17.07 5.25 24.32
CA ASP A 321 -18.50 5.27 23.96
C ASP A 321 -18.86 6.31 22.89
N GLY A 322 -17.96 7.27 22.61
CA GLY A 322 -18.17 8.31 21.61
C GLY A 322 -17.99 7.79 20.19
N LYS A 323 -18.98 7.99 19.32
CA LYS A 323 -18.98 7.54 17.92
C LYS A 323 -18.91 8.70 16.94
N PHE A 324 -18.15 8.49 15.87
CA PHE A 324 -18.07 9.35 14.70
C PHE A 324 -18.40 8.53 13.45
N HIS A 325 -19.18 9.12 12.55
CA HIS A 325 -19.51 8.54 11.26
C HIS A 325 -19.53 9.63 10.19
N ASN A 326 -18.96 9.36 9.03
CA ASN A 326 -18.93 10.28 7.91
C ASN A 326 -19.09 9.53 6.59
N GLU A 327 -19.87 10.14 5.70
CA GLU A 327 -20.06 9.70 4.33
C GLU A 327 -20.01 10.92 3.43
N TRP A 328 -19.36 10.81 2.27
CA TRP A 328 -19.44 11.83 1.25
C TRP A 328 -19.28 11.24 -0.13
N GLN A 329 -19.88 11.90 -1.10
CA GLN A 329 -19.76 11.59 -2.52
C GLN A 329 -19.49 12.89 -3.26
N LEU A 330 -18.49 12.88 -4.13
CA LEU A 330 -18.10 14.02 -4.96
C LEU A 330 -18.02 13.56 -6.41
N SER A 331 -18.62 14.34 -7.29
CA SER A 331 -18.60 14.15 -8.74
C SER A 331 -17.91 15.36 -9.37
N ILE A 332 -16.87 15.09 -10.14
CA ILE A 332 -16.23 16.08 -11.01
C ILE A 332 -16.77 15.82 -12.42
N PRO A 333 -17.57 16.74 -12.99
CA PRO A 333 -18.17 16.52 -14.30
C PRO A 333 -17.12 16.63 -15.43
N GLU A 334 -17.37 15.93 -16.53
CA GLU A 334 -16.66 16.12 -17.79
C GLU A 334 -16.70 17.59 -18.24
N GLY A 335 -15.59 18.07 -18.80
CA GLY A 335 -15.42 19.47 -19.22
C GLY A 335 -14.86 20.39 -18.13
N THR A 336 -14.44 19.86 -16.97
CA THR A 336 -13.73 20.62 -15.94
C THR A 336 -12.27 20.86 -16.35
N GLU A 337 -12.06 21.82 -17.23
CA GLU A 337 -10.75 22.09 -17.84
C GLU A 337 -9.91 23.13 -17.10
N HIS A 338 -8.59 23.04 -17.28
CA HIS A 338 -7.61 24.05 -16.87
C HIS A 338 -7.59 24.28 -15.34
N ILE A 339 -7.71 23.21 -14.56
CA ILE A 339 -7.74 23.30 -13.10
C ILE A 339 -6.36 23.63 -12.53
N THR A 340 -5.28 23.29 -13.23
CA THR A 340 -3.93 23.62 -12.79
C THR A 340 -3.63 25.11 -12.93
N GLN A 341 -4.30 25.82 -13.85
CA GLN A 341 -4.20 27.27 -13.99
C GLN A 341 -5.26 28.02 -13.17
N ASP A 342 -6.43 27.41 -12.94
CA ASP A 342 -7.52 27.98 -12.17
C ASP A 342 -8.18 26.94 -11.24
N PRO A 343 -7.59 26.68 -10.05
CA PRO A 343 -8.12 25.70 -9.10
C PRO A 343 -9.53 26.01 -8.60
N MET A 344 -9.99 27.26 -8.72
CA MET A 344 -11.33 27.65 -8.30
C MET A 344 -12.43 27.01 -9.16
N LYS A 345 -12.11 26.64 -10.41
CA LYS A 345 -13.04 25.90 -11.26
C LYS A 345 -13.46 24.58 -10.64
N LEU A 346 -12.53 23.87 -10.01
CA LEU A 346 -12.82 22.63 -9.33
C LEU A 346 -13.86 22.84 -8.23
N VAL A 347 -13.67 23.86 -7.38
CA VAL A 347 -14.62 24.19 -6.31
C VAL A 347 -16.02 24.48 -6.86
N THR A 348 -16.11 25.20 -7.98
CA THR A 348 -17.40 25.53 -8.58
C THR A 348 -18.07 24.38 -9.35
N ALA A 349 -17.28 23.50 -9.96
CA ALA A 349 -17.76 22.40 -10.81
C ALA A 349 -18.10 21.15 -10.01
N THR A 350 -17.46 20.95 -8.85
CA THR A 350 -17.71 19.78 -8.00
C THR A 350 -19.14 19.81 -7.48
N THR A 351 -19.82 18.69 -7.64
CA THR A 351 -21.13 18.43 -7.05
C THR A 351 -21.05 17.24 -6.12
N GLY A 352 -21.98 17.09 -5.18
CA GLY A 352 -21.92 15.94 -4.29
C GLY A 352 -22.83 16.05 -3.09
N GLU A 353 -22.58 15.17 -2.12
CA GLU A 353 -23.32 15.10 -0.87
C GLU A 353 -22.33 14.81 0.27
N LEU A 354 -22.64 15.32 1.46
CA LEU A 354 -21.88 15.11 2.68
C LEU A 354 -22.86 14.80 3.81
N SER A 355 -22.58 13.74 4.55
CA SER A 355 -23.22 13.47 5.83
C SER A 355 -22.18 13.18 6.91
N THR A 356 -22.35 13.81 8.07
CA THR A 356 -21.50 13.57 9.23
C THR A 356 -22.37 13.42 10.46
N TYR A 357 -22.05 12.45 11.31
CA TYR A 357 -22.69 12.22 12.58
C TYR A 357 -21.65 12.13 13.71
N PHE A 358 -21.97 12.74 14.83
CA PHE A 358 -21.21 12.64 16.07
C PHE A 358 -22.17 12.39 17.24
N SER A 359 -21.86 11.41 18.07
CA SER A 359 -22.66 11.02 19.23
C SER A 359 -22.56 12.03 20.38
N ASP A 360 -23.53 12.03 21.28
CA ASP A 360 -23.53 12.85 22.50
C ASP A 360 -22.35 12.55 23.43
N GLU A 361 -21.97 11.28 23.52
CA GLU A 361 -20.84 10.80 24.31
C GLU A 361 -19.52 11.40 23.79
N LEU A 362 -19.37 11.52 22.47
CA LEU A 362 -18.19 12.12 21.85
C LEU A 362 -18.05 13.60 22.24
N VAL A 363 -19.14 14.37 22.13
CA VAL A 363 -19.16 15.80 22.51
C VAL A 363 -18.87 15.98 23.99
N THR A 364 -19.42 15.09 24.83
CA THR A 364 -19.23 15.12 26.28
C THR A 364 -17.80 14.80 26.67
N HIS A 365 -17.17 13.82 26.02
CA HIS A 365 -15.78 13.43 26.29
C HIS A 365 -14.76 14.43 25.78
N TYR A 366 -15.10 15.21 24.75
CA TYR A 366 -14.20 16.17 24.14
C TYR A 366 -14.80 17.59 24.15
N PRO A 367 -14.87 18.28 25.30
CA PRO A 367 -15.53 19.60 25.40
C PRO A 367 -14.99 20.68 24.45
N PHE A 368 -13.78 20.50 23.90
CA PHE A 368 -13.23 21.42 22.90
C PHE A 368 -14.00 21.42 21.58
N ILE A 369 -14.73 20.35 21.22
CA ILE A 369 -15.59 20.33 20.02
C ILE A 369 -16.96 20.94 20.28
N GLN A 370 -17.35 21.10 21.55
CA GLN A 370 -18.68 21.59 21.93
C GLN A 370 -18.92 23.01 21.41
N GLU A 371 -17.93 23.91 21.52
CA GLU A 371 -18.07 25.29 21.05
C GLU A 371 -18.37 25.35 19.54
N GLY A 372 -17.67 24.54 18.74
CA GLY A 372 -17.94 24.43 17.31
C GLY A 372 -19.33 23.85 17.01
N ILE A 373 -19.78 22.87 17.80
CA ILE A 373 -21.12 22.29 17.65
C ILE A 373 -22.21 23.31 18.01
N ASP A 374 -22.02 24.05 19.10
CA ASP A 374 -22.97 25.08 19.53
C ASP A 374 -23.07 26.20 18.46
N GLU A 375 -21.94 26.62 17.86
CA GLU A 375 -21.93 27.58 16.76
C GLU A 375 -22.65 27.03 15.52
N LEU A 376 -22.35 25.80 15.10
CA LEU A 376 -22.99 25.17 13.95
C LEU A 376 -24.50 24.96 14.17
N LEU A 377 -24.94 24.69 15.40
CA LEU A 377 -26.36 24.63 15.76
C LEU A 377 -27.04 26.01 15.63
N ILE A 378 -26.40 27.07 16.14
CA ILE A 378 -26.91 28.45 16.05
C ILE A 378 -27.02 28.90 14.59
N MET A 379 -26.07 28.49 13.75
CA MET A 379 -26.06 28.74 12.31
C MET A 379 -26.99 27.81 11.53
N GLU A 380 -27.67 26.88 12.20
CA GLU A 380 -28.54 25.86 11.61
C GLU A 380 -27.83 25.02 10.51
N LEU A 381 -26.53 24.75 10.68
CA LEU A 381 -25.74 23.92 9.76
C LEU A 381 -25.68 22.44 10.21
N ILE A 382 -26.02 22.19 11.46
CA ILE A 382 -26.18 20.84 12.02
C ILE A 382 -27.49 20.76 12.79
N GLU A 383 -28.01 19.55 12.93
CA GLU A 383 -29.24 19.27 13.66
C GLU A 383 -28.96 18.35 14.85
N LYS A 384 -29.67 18.58 15.96
CA LYS A 384 -29.70 17.63 17.07
C LYS A 384 -30.64 16.48 16.72
N VAL A 385 -30.12 15.26 16.73
CA VAL A 385 -30.88 14.03 16.48
C VAL A 385 -30.89 13.13 17.73
N GLU A 386 -31.62 12.02 17.69
CA GLU A 386 -31.58 11.05 18.79
C GLU A 386 -30.16 10.49 18.95
N GLY A 387 -29.58 10.67 20.15
CA GLY A 387 -28.26 10.17 20.50
C GLY A 387 -27.08 10.93 19.90
N GLY A 388 -27.28 12.09 19.27
CA GLY A 388 -26.16 12.83 18.68
C GLY A 388 -26.57 14.05 17.89
N TYR A 389 -25.71 14.41 16.96
CA TYR A 389 -25.86 15.54 16.07
C TYR A 389 -25.50 15.11 14.65
N GLN A 390 -26.19 15.68 13.67
CA GLN A 390 -26.03 15.32 12.27
C GLN A 390 -25.86 16.56 11.40
N LEU A 391 -24.87 16.50 10.50
CA LEU A 391 -24.72 17.41 9.38
C LEU A 391 -25.15 16.68 8.11
N LYS A 392 -25.95 17.34 7.28
CA LYS A 392 -26.23 16.94 5.91
C LYS A 392 -26.17 18.15 5.00
N ALA A 393 -25.44 18.05 3.91
CA ALA A 393 -25.35 19.11 2.93
C ALA A 393 -25.16 18.53 1.52
N GLU A 394 -25.81 19.16 0.54
CA GLU A 394 -25.48 19.00 -0.87
C GLU A 394 -24.34 19.95 -1.24
N ILE A 395 -23.43 19.49 -2.08
CA ILE A 395 -22.35 20.26 -2.66
C ILE A 395 -22.74 20.65 -4.09
N GLY A 396 -22.65 21.92 -4.42
CA GLY A 396 -22.81 22.39 -5.78
C GLY A 396 -22.63 23.89 -5.92
N GLU A 397 -22.22 24.33 -7.10
CA GLU A 397 -22.00 25.76 -7.42
C GLU A 397 -21.03 26.46 -6.45
N GLY A 398 -20.04 25.72 -5.92
CA GLY A 398 -19.07 26.24 -4.95
C GLY A 398 -19.63 26.47 -3.54
N LYS A 399 -20.77 25.83 -3.20
CA LYS A 399 -21.47 25.99 -1.93
C LYS A 399 -21.86 24.66 -1.33
N LEU A 400 -21.99 24.64 -0.01
CA LEU A 400 -22.80 23.68 0.75
C LEU A 400 -24.23 24.21 0.82
N LYS A 401 -25.20 23.40 0.42
CA LYS A 401 -26.64 23.68 0.48
C LYS A 401 -27.25 22.76 1.53
N PHE A 402 -27.84 23.35 2.57
CA PHE A 402 -28.43 22.63 3.70
C PHE A 402 -29.95 22.46 3.51
N GLU A 403 -30.56 21.47 4.15
CA GLU A 403 -32.00 21.16 3.98
C GLU A 403 -32.93 22.33 4.36
N ASN A 404 -32.50 23.18 5.28
CA ASN A 404 -33.21 24.40 5.69
C ASN A 404 -33.09 25.57 4.68
N GLY A 405 -32.37 25.38 3.57
CA GLY A 405 -32.15 26.38 2.52
C GLY A 405 -31.01 27.36 2.81
N HIS A 406 -30.25 27.19 3.90
CA HIS A 406 -29.02 27.93 4.10
C HIS A 406 -27.96 27.48 3.08
N GLU A 407 -27.12 28.43 2.66
CA GLU A 407 -26.00 28.17 1.76
C GLU A 407 -24.70 28.69 2.38
N PHE A 408 -23.66 27.86 2.36
CA PHE A 408 -22.34 28.21 2.88
C PHE A 408 -21.26 28.07 1.79
N PRO A 409 -20.46 29.11 1.50
CA PRO A 409 -19.41 29.00 0.48
C PRO A 409 -18.34 27.97 0.85
N LEU A 410 -18.04 27.02 -0.05
CA LEU A 410 -17.00 26.00 0.17
C LEU A 410 -15.62 26.64 0.40
N VAL A 411 -15.34 27.75 -0.28
CA VAL A 411 -14.07 28.48 -0.14
C VAL A 411 -13.83 28.90 1.30
N ALA A 412 -14.87 29.26 2.06
CA ALA A 412 -14.72 29.67 3.45
C ALA A 412 -14.18 28.53 4.34
N LEU A 413 -14.44 27.28 3.99
CA LEU A 413 -13.89 26.10 4.68
C LEU A 413 -12.41 25.85 4.34
N LEU A 414 -11.96 26.29 3.17
CA LEU A 414 -10.57 26.12 2.72
C LEU A 414 -9.65 27.24 3.25
N MET A 415 -10.21 28.41 3.60
CA MET A 415 -9.43 29.58 4.03
C MET A 415 -8.48 29.31 5.22
N PRO A 416 -8.88 28.61 6.30
CA PRO A 416 -7.96 28.32 7.40
C PRO A 416 -6.74 27.50 6.94
N ALA A 417 -6.94 26.51 6.06
CA ALA A 417 -5.86 25.69 5.52
C ALA A 417 -4.93 26.49 4.60
N LEU A 418 -5.49 27.40 3.80
CA LEU A 418 -4.72 28.31 2.93
C LEU A 418 -3.94 29.37 3.72
N MET A 419 -4.45 29.79 4.88
CA MET A 419 -3.77 30.76 5.75
C MET A 419 -2.68 30.14 6.63
N GLN A 420 -2.73 28.82 6.90
CA GLN A 420 -1.66 28.11 7.62
C GLN A 420 -0.36 27.94 6.81
N GLN A 421 -0.37 28.27 5.51
CA GLN A 421 0.81 28.28 4.64
C GLN A 421 1.50 29.66 4.53
N GLN A 422 1.22 30.61 5.42
CA GLN A 422 1.91 31.91 5.50
C GLN A 422 2.82 32.06 6.72
#